data_AF-A0A9N9IQ22-F1
#
_entry.id   AF-A0A9N9IQ22-F1
#
_cell.length_a   1.000
_cell.length_b   1.000
_cell.length_c   1.000
_cell.angle_alpha   90.00
_cell.angle_beta   90.00
_cell.angle_gamma   90.00
#
_symmetry.space_group_name_H-M   'P 1'
#
loop_
_entity.id
_entity.type
_entity.pdbx_description
1 polymer ?
#
loop_
_entity_poly.entity_id
_entity_poly.type
_entity_poly.pdbx_seq_one_letter_code
_entity_poly.pdbx_strand_id
1 'polypeptide(L)'
;MHRKKDLSQLVIEALVPSIRLDLLPKSTIDIYITVLENDGTASCLAAAITCASVAVADAGIEMLDLVPASSAIYMDSDLVEEQHETGYLILSYMPSLKEVTHILQSGDVDLALATQVRISITVMDVSDIS
;
A
#
# COMPACT_ATOMS: atom_id res chain seq x y z
N MET A 1 -10.83 -21.33 7.38
CA MET A 1 -10.49 -21.31 5.94
C MET A 1 -9.71 -20.04 5.67
N HIS A 2 -8.38 -20.04 5.88
CA HIS A 2 -7.53 -18.85 5.71
C HIS A 2 -7.32 -18.60 4.22
N ARG A 3 -8.14 -17.73 3.63
CA ARG A 3 -7.94 -17.26 2.26
C ARG A 3 -6.78 -16.26 2.29
N LYS A 4 -5.55 -16.77 2.20
CA LYS A 4 -4.36 -15.94 1.95
C LYS A 4 -4.62 -15.21 0.63
N LYS A 5 -4.89 -13.90 0.69
CA LYS A 5 -4.95 -13.07 -0.50
C LYS A 5 -3.55 -13.03 -1.09
N ASP A 6 -3.42 -13.30 -2.39
CA ASP A 6 -2.15 -13.17 -3.09
C ASP A 6 -1.73 -11.70 -3.07
N LEU A 7 -0.52 -11.42 -2.56
CA LEU A 7 0.00 -10.06 -2.44
C LEU A 7 0.09 -9.38 -3.82
N SER A 8 0.41 -10.15 -4.87
CA SER A 8 0.40 -9.66 -6.24
C SER A 8 -0.96 -9.13 -6.66
N GLN A 9 -2.03 -9.83 -6.27
CA GLN A 9 -3.40 -9.44 -6.60
C GLN A 9 -3.80 -8.16 -5.87
N LEU A 10 -3.35 -7.98 -4.62
CA LEU A 10 -3.54 -6.75 -3.85
C LEU A 10 -2.84 -5.54 -4.49
N VAL A 11 -1.59 -5.72 -4.94
CA VAL A 11 -0.85 -4.66 -5.63
C VAL A 11 -1.56 -4.25 -6.93
N ILE A 12 -2.02 -5.24 -7.71
CA ILE A 12 -2.78 -4.99 -8.94
C ILE A 12 -4.09 -4.26 -8.63
N GLU A 13 -4.88 -4.71 -7.64
CA GLU A 13 -6.12 -4.05 -7.23
C GLU A 13 -5.90 -2.57 -6.85
N ALA A 14 -4.78 -2.24 -6.21
CA ALA A 14 -4.45 -0.86 -5.83
C ALA A 14 -4.01 0.02 -7.01
N LEU A 15 -3.34 -0.58 -8.01
CA LEU A 15 -2.77 0.16 -9.17
C LEU A 15 -3.75 0.29 -10.34
N VAL A 16 -4.60 -0.71 -10.58
CA VAL A 16 -5.60 -0.68 -11.68
C VAL A 16 -6.40 0.62 -11.76
N PRO A 17 -6.95 1.20 -10.66
CA PRO A 17 -7.72 2.44 -10.77
C PRO A 17 -6.87 3.65 -11.17
N SER A 18 -5.55 3.60 -10.97
CA SER A 18 -4.64 4.70 -11.30
C SER A 18 -4.09 4.65 -12.72
N ILE A 19 -4.13 3.50 -13.39
CA ILE A 19 -3.54 3.32 -14.72
C ILE A 19 -4.61 3.49 -15.81
N ARG A 20 -4.32 4.28 -16.85
CA ARG A 20 -5.24 4.44 -17.99
C ARG A 20 -5.15 3.26 -18.95
N LEU A 21 -5.75 2.14 -18.57
CA LEU A 21 -5.80 0.92 -19.40
C LEU A 21 -6.48 1.14 -20.77
N ASP A 22 -7.36 2.14 -20.89
CA ASP A 22 -8.05 2.49 -22.13
C ASP A 22 -7.11 2.93 -23.26
N LEU A 23 -5.94 3.49 -22.91
CA LEU A 23 -4.94 3.96 -23.89
C LEU A 23 -4.01 2.86 -24.37
N LEU A 24 -4.06 1.69 -23.74
CA LEU A 24 -3.15 0.58 -23.98
C LEU A 24 -3.89 -0.69 -24.47
N PRO A 25 -4.73 -0.61 -25.52
CA PRO A 25 -5.44 -1.78 -26.00
C PRO A 25 -4.43 -2.83 -26.50
N LYS A 26 -4.49 -4.03 -25.91
CA LYS A 26 -3.58 -5.17 -26.18
C LYS A 26 -2.14 -5.04 -25.65
N SER A 27 -1.87 -4.09 -24.77
CA SER A 27 -0.58 -4.07 -24.05
C SER A 27 -0.68 -4.89 -22.76
N THR A 28 0.43 -5.48 -22.35
CA THR A 28 0.58 -6.15 -21.07
C THR A 28 1.63 -5.40 -20.28
N ILE A 29 1.31 -5.06 -19.03
CA ILE A 29 2.22 -4.37 -18.12
C ILE A 29 2.65 -5.41 -17.10
N ASP A 30 3.91 -5.83 -17.18
CA ASP A 30 4.50 -6.76 -16.22
C ASP A 30 5.33 -5.98 -15.20
N ILE A 31 4.91 -6.04 -13.93
CA ILE A 31 5.59 -5.36 -12.82
C ILE A 31 6.34 -6.40 -12.00
N TYR A 32 7.66 -6.25 -11.94
CA TYR A 32 8.53 -7.11 -11.15
C TYR A 32 8.98 -6.41 -9.87
N ILE A 33 8.55 -6.94 -8.73
CA ILE A 33 8.90 -6.43 -7.41
C ILE A 33 9.82 -7.43 -6.74
N THR A 34 11.05 -7.02 -6.43
CA THR A 34 12.01 -7.83 -5.70
C THR A 34 12.17 -7.26 -4.30
N VAL A 35 11.75 -8.04 -3.30
CA VAL A 35 11.89 -7.67 -1.89
C VAL A 35 13.22 -8.22 -1.40
N LEU A 36 14.16 -7.33 -1.09
CA LEU A 36 15.47 -7.71 -0.56
C LEU A 36 15.41 -8.00 0.94
N GLU A 37 14.61 -7.20 1.65
CA GLU A 37 14.41 -7.28 3.09
C GLU A 37 12.95 -6.97 3.41
N ASN A 38 12.38 -7.72 4.35
CA ASN A 38 10.98 -7.60 4.74
C ASN A 38 10.89 -7.51 6.27
N ASP A 39 10.59 -6.32 6.76
CA ASP A 39 10.42 -6.02 8.19
C ASP A 39 8.94 -6.08 8.63
N GLY A 40 8.07 -6.67 7.82
CA GLY A 40 6.64 -6.83 8.11
C GLY A 40 5.79 -6.88 6.85
N THR A 41 4.84 -7.82 6.83
CA THR A 41 3.99 -8.06 5.63
C THR A 41 3.23 -6.80 5.20
N ALA A 42 2.76 -5.98 6.15
CA ALA A 42 2.02 -4.76 5.87
C ALA A 42 2.90 -3.65 5.27
N SER A 43 4.09 -3.44 5.85
CA SER A 43 5.06 -2.44 5.40
C SER A 43 5.61 -2.80 4.01
N CYS A 44 5.97 -4.07 3.81
CA CYS A 44 6.45 -4.55 2.53
C CYS A 44 5.43 -4.37 1.41
N LEU A 45 4.14 -4.62 1.68
CA LEU A 45 3.10 -4.43 0.67
C LEU A 45 2.88 -2.95 0.34
N ALA A 46 2.85 -2.07 1.35
CA ALA A 46 2.71 -0.63 1.15
C ALA A 46 3.87 -0.04 0.32
N ALA A 47 5.11 -0.44 0.65
CA ALA A 47 6.29 -0.07 -0.10
C ALA A 47 6.24 -0.61 -1.55
N ALA A 48 5.78 -1.86 -1.73
CA ALA A 48 5.64 -2.48 -3.04
C ALA A 48 4.64 -1.73 -3.94
N ILE A 49 3.47 -1.32 -3.42
CA ILE A 49 2.46 -0.56 -4.17
C ILE A 49 3.04 0.79 -4.62
N THR A 50 3.66 1.51 -3.69
CA THR A 50 4.24 2.84 -3.95
C THR A 50 5.37 2.74 -4.99
N CYS A 51 6.28 1.79 -4.81
CA CYS A 51 7.38 1.54 -5.74
C CYS A 51 6.88 1.14 -7.14
N ALA A 52 5.89 0.25 -7.22
CA ALA A 52 5.28 -0.13 -8.48
C ALA A 52 4.63 1.06 -9.20
N SER A 53 3.94 1.93 -8.47
CA SER A 53 3.33 3.14 -9.06
C SER A 53 4.39 4.07 -9.65
N VAL A 54 5.48 4.32 -8.92
CA VAL A 54 6.60 5.12 -9.39
C VAL A 54 7.28 4.47 -10.60
N ALA A 55 7.50 3.16 -10.58
CA ALA A 55 8.12 2.44 -11.69
C ALA A 55 7.27 2.50 -12.97
N VAL A 56 5.94 2.40 -12.85
CA VAL A 56 5.01 2.55 -13.98
C VAL A 56 5.05 3.98 -14.52
N ALA A 57 5.12 4.99 -13.64
CA ALA A 57 5.28 6.39 -14.04
C ALA A 57 6.59 6.63 -14.81
N ASP A 58 7.70 6.09 -14.29
CA ASP A 58 9.03 6.21 -14.88
C ASP A 58 9.15 5.47 -16.22
N ALA A 59 8.45 4.34 -16.37
CA ALA A 59 8.34 3.62 -17.65
C ALA A 59 7.58 4.41 -18.73
N GLY A 60 7.03 5.59 -18.42
CA GLY A 60 6.27 6.41 -19.35
C GLY A 60 4.87 5.88 -19.63
N ILE A 61 4.33 5.05 -18.74
CA ILE A 61 2.96 4.58 -18.83
C ILE A 61 2.03 5.70 -18.36
N GLU A 62 0.99 5.94 -19.14
CA GLU A 62 -0.05 6.92 -18.85
C GLU A 62 -0.85 6.54 -17.59
N MET A 63 -0.61 7.27 -16.50
CA MET A 63 -1.30 7.13 -15.21
C MET A 63 -2.16 8.36 -14.92
N LEU A 64 -3.31 8.17 -14.30
CA LEU A 64 -4.14 9.25 -13.75
C LEU A 64 -3.45 9.93 -12.57
N ASP A 65 -2.82 9.13 -11.71
CA ASP A 65 -2.18 9.60 -10.50
C ASP A 65 -1.16 8.58 -9.98
N LEU A 66 -0.24 9.03 -9.14
CA LEU A 66 0.60 8.13 -8.34
C LEU A 66 -0.24 7.52 -7.20
N VAL A 67 0.09 6.30 -6.81
CA VAL A 67 -0.58 5.58 -5.71
C VAL A 67 0.42 5.30 -4.59
N PRO A 68 0.69 6.29 -3.73
CA PRO A 68 1.31 6.05 -2.43
C PRO A 68 0.42 5.18 -1.54
N ALA A 69 1.05 4.21 -0.89
CA ALA A 69 0.43 3.37 0.11
C ALA A 69 1.18 3.44 1.43
N SER A 70 0.43 3.37 2.53
CA SER A 70 0.98 3.38 3.89
C SER A 70 0.36 2.25 4.69
N SER A 71 1.17 1.59 5.51
CA SER A 71 0.72 0.64 6.52
C SER A 71 0.71 1.28 7.91
N ALA A 72 -0.25 0.89 8.72
CA ALA A 72 -0.32 1.16 10.15
C ALA A 72 -0.47 -0.18 10.88
N ILE A 73 0.25 -0.35 11.97
CA ILE A 73 0.17 -1.55 12.82
C ILE A 73 -0.44 -1.16 14.16
N TYR A 74 -1.30 -2.02 14.68
CA TYR A 74 -1.90 -1.89 15.99
C TYR A 74 -1.06 -2.70 16.97
N MET A 75 -0.48 -2.01 17.94
CA MET A 75 0.24 -2.62 19.05
C MET A 75 -0.56 -2.41 20.32
N ASP A 76 -0.85 -3.49 21.05
CA ASP A 76 -1.36 -3.39 22.41
C ASP A 76 -0.21 -3.08 23.36
N SER A 77 -0.30 -1.99 24.11
CA SER A 77 0.75 -1.52 25.01
C SER A 77 0.52 -1.96 26.46
N ASP A 78 -0.57 -2.66 26.76
CA ASP A 78 -0.97 -2.99 28.13
C ASP A 78 -0.30 -4.27 28.69
N LEU A 79 0.45 -5.02 27.88
CA LEU A 79 1.22 -6.19 28.33
C LEU A 79 2.71 -5.86 28.39
N VAL A 80 3.22 -5.71 29.61
CA VAL A 80 4.56 -5.22 29.95
C VAL A 80 5.72 -6.07 29.40
N GLU A 81 5.49 -7.23 28.75
CA GLU A 81 6.59 -8.10 28.28
C GLU A 81 6.39 -8.79 26.93
N GLU A 82 5.31 -8.54 26.17
CA GLU A 82 5.12 -9.16 24.85
C GLU A 82 4.53 -8.15 23.84
N GLN A 83 5.38 -7.64 22.94
CA GLN A 83 4.93 -6.88 21.76
C GLN A 83 4.20 -7.83 20.82
N HIS A 84 2.89 -7.98 21.01
CA HIS A 84 2.07 -8.76 20.12
C HIS A 84 1.39 -7.82 19.10
N GLU A 85 1.66 -8.04 17.81
CA GLU A 85 0.91 -7.37 16.75
C GLU A 85 -0.52 -7.91 16.72
N THR A 86 -1.48 -7.10 17.17
CA THR A 86 -2.89 -7.50 17.19
C THR A 86 -3.54 -7.38 15.80
N GLY A 87 -2.99 -6.49 14.97
CA GLY A 87 -3.43 -6.31 13.60
C GLY A 87 -2.68 -5.23 12.83
N TYR A 88 -3.02 -5.08 11.55
CA TYR A 88 -2.52 -4.05 10.66
C TYR A 88 -3.61 -3.53 9.72
N LEU A 89 -3.39 -2.31 9.24
CA LEU A 89 -4.19 -1.63 8.23
C LEU A 89 -3.26 -1.07 7.15
N ILE A 90 -3.65 -1.20 5.89
CA ILE A 90 -2.93 -0.70 4.74
C ILE A 90 -3.91 0.14 3.95
N LEU A 91 -3.49 1.35 3.57
CA LEU A 91 -4.30 2.27 2.80
C LEU A 91 -3.50 2.81 1.64
N SER A 92 -4.12 2.80 0.46
CA SER A 92 -3.58 3.36 -0.78
C SER A 92 -4.46 4.53 -1.22
N TYR A 93 -3.86 5.63 -1.65
CA TYR A 93 -4.61 6.83 -2.01
C TYR A 93 -4.08 7.47 -3.29
N MET A 94 -4.97 8.13 -4.03
CA MET A 94 -4.67 8.99 -5.16
C MET A 94 -4.72 10.46 -4.69
N PRO A 95 -3.56 11.14 -4.49
CA PRO A 95 -3.51 12.53 -4.04
C PRO A 95 -4.21 13.53 -4.96
N SER A 96 -4.06 13.38 -6.26
CA SER A 96 -4.63 14.26 -7.27
C SER A 96 -6.16 14.14 -7.32
N LEU A 97 -6.69 12.93 -7.17
CA LEU A 97 -8.14 12.67 -7.14
C LEU A 97 -8.75 12.78 -5.74
N LYS A 98 -7.93 12.81 -4.69
CA LYS A 98 -8.33 12.75 -3.27
C LYS A 98 -9.22 11.55 -2.96
N GLU A 99 -8.92 10.42 -3.60
CA GLU A 99 -9.72 9.20 -3.51
C GLU A 99 -8.88 8.03 -2.99
N VAL A 100 -9.50 7.15 -2.22
CA VAL A 100 -8.84 5.96 -1.68
C VAL A 100 -8.97 4.84 -2.70
N THR A 101 -7.85 4.30 -3.19
CA THR A 101 -7.86 3.22 -4.18
C THR A 101 -8.04 1.85 -3.53
N HIS A 102 -7.45 1.67 -2.34
CA HIS A 102 -7.45 0.37 -1.68
C HIS A 102 -7.34 0.49 -0.16
N ILE A 103 -8.05 -0.38 0.56
CA ILE A 103 -7.94 -0.54 2.01
C ILE A 103 -7.86 -2.03 2.32
N LEU A 104 -6.86 -2.42 3.10
CA LEU A 104 -6.73 -3.77 3.64
C LEU A 104 -6.56 -3.69 5.16
N GLN A 105 -7.46 -4.31 5.90
CA GLN A 105 -7.33 -4.47 7.35
C GLN A 105 -7.29 -5.95 7.70
N SER A 106 -6.37 -6.34 8.58
CA SER A 106 -6.28 -7.71 9.08
C SER A 106 -5.84 -7.70 10.53
N GLY A 107 -6.56 -8.43 11.39
CA GLY A 107 -6.30 -8.52 12.82
C GLY A 107 -7.57 -8.32 13.66
N ASP A 108 -7.47 -8.64 14.94
CA ASP A 108 -8.54 -8.43 15.92
C ASP A 108 -8.37 -7.02 16.50
N VAL A 109 -9.05 -6.04 15.92
CA VAL A 109 -8.93 -4.65 16.35
C VAL A 109 -10.07 -4.35 17.31
N ASP A 110 -9.75 -4.24 18.60
CA ASP A 110 -10.71 -3.74 19.57
C ASP A 110 -11.06 -2.28 19.24
N LEU A 111 -12.36 -1.95 19.24
CA LEU A 111 -12.88 -0.69 18.73
C LEU A 111 -12.33 0.53 19.50
N ALA A 112 -11.84 0.31 20.72
CA ALA A 112 -11.20 1.31 21.56
C ALA A 112 -9.84 1.79 21.01
N LEU A 113 -9.02 0.87 20.47
CA LEU A 113 -7.69 1.19 19.90
C LEU A 113 -7.78 1.80 18.49
N ALA A 114 -8.91 1.65 17.81
CA ALA A 114 -9.13 2.20 16.47
C ALA A 114 -9.19 3.73 16.41
N THR A 115 -9.31 4.43 17.55
CA THR A 115 -9.63 5.86 17.59
C THR A 115 -8.43 6.79 17.33
N GLN A 116 -7.18 6.30 17.36
CA GLN A 116 -5.98 7.14 17.19
C GLN A 116 -4.96 6.61 16.16
N VAL A 117 -5.41 6.12 15.00
CA VAL A 117 -4.47 5.86 13.90
C VAL A 117 -4.17 7.16 13.16
N ARG A 118 -3.08 7.83 13.52
CA ARG A 118 -2.56 8.97 12.75
C ARG A 118 -1.71 8.47 11.60
N ILE A 119 -2.32 8.24 10.45
CA ILE A 119 -1.60 7.91 9.21
C ILE A 119 -1.06 9.21 8.61
N SER A 120 0.24 9.45 8.75
CA SER A 120 0.93 10.55 8.08
C SER A 120 1.48 10.03 6.75
N ILE A 121 0.73 10.20 5.67
CA ILE A 121 1.23 9.85 4.34
C ILE A 121 2.07 11.02 3.84
N THR A 122 3.39 10.93 4.00
CA THR A 122 4.32 11.88 3.40
C THR A 122 4.45 11.52 1.93
N VAL A 123 3.87 12.34 1.06
CA VAL A 123 4.17 12.29 -0.38
C VAL A 123 5.64 12.66 -0.53
N MET A 124 6.49 11.69 -0.86
CA MET A 124 7.86 11.97 -1.26
C MET A 124 7.80 12.71 -2.59
N ASP A 125 8.10 14.00 -2.56
CA ASP A 125 8.35 14.76 -3.77
C ASP A 125 9.65 14.24 -4.38
N VAL A 126 9.72 14.06 -5.70
CA VAL A 126 10.93 13.58 -6.40
C VAL A 126 12.15 14.49 -6.11
N SER A 127 11.92 15.71 -5.60
CA SER A 127 12.94 16.63 -5.09
C SER A 127 13.67 16.16 -3.82
N ASP A 128 13.08 15.31 -2.99
CA ASP A 128 13.65 14.89 -1.69
C ASP A 128 14.70 13.76 -1.81
N ILE A 129 14.98 13.26 -3.02
CA ILE A 129 15.99 12.23 -3.29
C ILE A 129 17.37 12.80 -3.74
N SER A 130 17.55 14.12 -3.74
CA SER A 130 18.77 14.82 -4.20
C SER A 130 19.69 15.23 -3.06
#